data_AF-E9GUD3-F1
#
_entry.id   AF-E9GUD3-F1
#
_cell.length_a   1.000
_cell.length_b   1.000
_cell.length_c   1.000
_cell.angle_alpha   90.00
_cell.angle_beta   90.00
_cell.angle_gamma   90.00
#
_symmetry.space_group_name_H-M   'P 1'
#
loop_
_entity.id
_entity.type
_entity.pdbx_description
1 polymer ?
#
loop_
_entity_poly.entity_id
_entity_poly.type
_entity_poly.pdbx_seq_one_letter_code
_entity_poly.pdbx_strand_id
1 'polypeptide(L)'
;MANLSNRPINRFQLIAQLKTIKLSTEDEMLATNIRQNLFLAFTLYISPLISNDLKAKGLDQESNRKIDAYYCFKVMIDEYNKNPNFFDHYDPDTQNILKTAMLGRNAVIHCYLPLLLLESENYLLSWISVCRLINQPLAADQLQRVHQQIYAGADFPLRNRTDSDFSLPNFVDSPFLLRPENMSVSDFQRSLQIQVKMFEAESEFFGPALRAFLVNQPGGNKYIHSVMDSQSYLDDLITLGENDPSWPTKQRDVKLLKTAQFARNKLCHAELVPLLERHDEFLLSWSGVCDLIGKEEFAKKILEIRNDLKSLST
;
A
#
# COMPACT_ATOMS: atom_id res chain seq x y z
N MET A 1 -2.52 26.87 -5.88
CA MET A 1 -1.77 25.72 -5.33
C MET A 1 -0.32 26.16 -5.17
N ALA A 2 0.27 26.02 -3.98
CA ALA A 2 1.64 26.46 -3.74
C ALA A 2 2.62 25.59 -4.53
N ASN A 3 3.53 26.23 -5.27
CA ASN A 3 4.61 25.59 -6.02
C ASN A 3 5.48 24.72 -5.10
N LEU A 4 5.30 23.40 -5.17
CA LEU A 4 6.23 22.41 -4.64
C LEU A 4 7.34 22.20 -5.68
N SER A 5 8.20 23.20 -5.93
CA SER A 5 9.29 23.09 -6.91
C SER A 5 10.69 22.98 -6.30
N ASN A 6 11.43 21.99 -6.81
CA ASN A 6 12.88 21.93 -7.05
C ASN A 6 13.89 22.05 -5.91
N ARG A 7 13.54 21.65 -4.68
CA ARG A 7 14.57 21.27 -3.68
C ARG A 7 14.39 19.80 -3.28
N PRO A 8 15.47 19.04 -3.05
CA PRO A 8 15.36 17.72 -2.45
C PRO A 8 14.88 17.89 -1.01
N ILE A 9 13.56 17.93 -0.84
CA ILE A 9 12.89 17.89 0.46
C ILE A 9 13.14 16.47 0.99
N ASN A 10 13.79 16.35 2.15
CA ASN A 10 13.96 15.04 2.74
C ASN A 10 12.57 14.48 3.17
N ARG A 11 12.44 13.15 3.26
CA ARG A 11 11.14 12.50 3.55
C ARG A 11 10.41 13.09 4.76
N PHE A 12 11.14 13.47 5.81
CA PHE A 12 10.57 14.07 7.02
C PHE A 12 9.98 15.46 6.78
N GLN A 13 10.66 16.30 6.01
CA GLN A 13 10.17 17.62 5.62
C GLN A 13 8.94 17.52 4.71
N LEU A 14 8.93 16.55 3.78
CA LEU A 14 7.78 16.32 2.90
C LEU A 14 6.56 15.86 3.71
N ILE A 15 6.74 14.89 4.61
CA ILE A 15 5.67 14.43 5.50
C ILE A 15 5.18 15.56 6.39
N ALA A 16 6.09 16.37 6.95
CA ALA A 16 5.71 17.51 7.79
C ALA A 16 4.88 18.54 7.01
N GLN A 17 5.21 18.82 5.75
CA GLN A 17 4.43 19.70 4.88
C GLN A 17 3.08 19.08 4.51
N LEU A 18 3.03 17.80 4.14
CA LEU A 18 1.78 17.13 3.82
C LEU A 18 0.82 17.09 5.02
N LYS A 19 1.36 16.95 6.23
CA LYS A 19 0.63 17.02 7.49
C LYS A 19 0.06 18.40 7.81
N THR A 20 0.27 19.44 7.01
CA THR A 20 -0.42 20.74 7.19
C THR A 20 -1.58 20.94 6.21
N ILE A 21 -1.66 20.12 5.16
CA ILE A 21 -2.68 20.26 4.12
C ILE A 21 -3.98 19.61 4.58
N LYS A 22 -5.06 20.38 4.56
CA LYS A 22 -6.42 19.90 4.75
C LYS A 22 -7.12 19.87 3.40
N LEU A 23 -7.54 18.69 2.97
CA LEU A 23 -8.33 18.49 1.75
C LEU A 23 -9.82 18.67 2.04
N SER A 24 -10.60 18.91 0.98
CA SER A 24 -12.05 18.81 1.04
C SER A 24 -12.49 17.34 1.16
N THR A 25 -13.72 17.08 1.60
CA THR A 25 -14.26 15.71 1.64
C THR A 25 -14.21 15.02 0.28
N GLU A 26 -14.55 15.76 -0.79
CA GLU A 26 -14.52 15.23 -2.16
C GLU A 26 -13.11 14.87 -2.60
N ASP A 27 -12.12 15.72 -2.29
CA ASP A 27 -10.71 15.46 -2.59
C ASP A 27 -10.18 14.26 -1.79
N GLU A 28 -10.57 14.08 -0.52
CA GLU A 28 -10.17 12.91 0.26
C GLU A 28 -10.76 11.62 -0.31
N MET A 29 -12.02 11.64 -0.74
CA MET A 29 -12.65 10.50 -1.41
C MET A 29 -11.94 10.16 -2.71
N LEU A 30 -11.66 11.17 -3.54
CA LEU A 30 -10.94 10.99 -4.80
C LEU A 30 -9.53 10.43 -4.58
N ALA A 31 -8.78 11.01 -3.65
CA ALA A 31 -7.44 10.56 -3.30
C ALA A 31 -7.43 9.12 -2.77
N THR A 32 -8.46 8.73 -2.00
CA THR A 32 -8.62 7.37 -1.48
C THR A 32 -8.90 6.37 -2.60
N ASN A 33 -9.76 6.73 -3.57
CA ASN A 33 -10.01 5.90 -4.74
C ASN A 33 -8.74 5.72 -5.59
N ILE A 34 -7.99 6.80 -5.83
CA ILE A 34 -6.68 6.74 -6.51
C ILE A 34 -5.73 5.81 -5.74
N ARG A 35 -5.64 5.98 -4.41
CA ARG A 35 -4.79 5.15 -3.53
C ARG A 35 -5.06 3.66 -3.73
N GLN A 36 -6.33 3.26 -3.78
CA GLN A 36 -6.72 1.86 -3.92
C GLN A 36 -6.39 1.30 -5.30
N ASN A 37 -6.68 2.06 -6.37
CA ASN A 37 -6.33 1.67 -7.73
C ASN A 37 -4.81 1.51 -7.90
N LEU A 38 -4.04 2.46 -7.36
CA LEU A 38 -2.58 2.37 -7.36
C LEU A 38 -2.07 1.22 -6.49
N PHE A 39 -2.71 0.92 -5.36
CA PHE A 39 -2.35 -0.23 -4.52
C PHE A 39 -2.53 -1.55 -5.28
N LEU A 40 -3.68 -1.70 -5.94
CA LEU A 40 -3.97 -2.83 -6.80
C LEU A 40 -2.92 -2.96 -7.91
N ALA A 41 -2.66 -1.86 -8.61
CA ALA A 41 -1.72 -1.80 -9.72
C ALA A 41 -0.32 -2.25 -9.31
N PHE A 42 0.25 -1.69 -8.24
CA PHE A 42 1.61 -2.11 -7.84
C PHE A 42 1.62 -3.53 -7.25
N THR A 43 0.58 -3.95 -6.51
CA THR A 43 0.51 -5.29 -5.90
C THR A 43 0.48 -6.38 -6.97
N LEU A 44 -0.31 -6.18 -8.03
CA LEU A 44 -0.46 -7.20 -9.08
C LEU A 44 0.63 -7.12 -10.14
N TYR A 45 1.02 -5.93 -10.58
CA TYR A 45 1.86 -5.76 -11.77
C TYR A 45 3.31 -5.35 -11.48
N ILE A 46 3.62 -4.85 -10.29
CA ILE A 46 4.97 -4.32 -9.99
C ILE A 46 5.71 -5.21 -9.00
N SER A 47 5.19 -5.32 -7.76
CA SER A 47 5.81 -6.03 -6.65
C SER A 47 6.34 -7.43 -7.03
N PRO A 48 5.55 -8.30 -7.68
CA PRO A 48 6.03 -9.61 -8.13
C PRO A 48 7.17 -9.53 -9.15
N LEU A 49 7.05 -8.63 -10.13
CA LEU A 49 7.98 -8.57 -11.27
C LEU A 49 9.35 -8.04 -10.86
N ILE A 50 9.40 -6.95 -10.09
CA ILE A 50 10.67 -6.40 -9.62
C ILE A 50 11.35 -7.33 -8.62
N SER A 51 10.58 -8.07 -7.80
CA SER A 51 11.13 -9.10 -6.93
C SER A 51 11.76 -10.23 -7.75
N ASN A 52 11.08 -10.71 -8.79
CA ASN A 52 11.59 -11.78 -9.64
C ASN A 52 12.81 -11.37 -10.45
N ASP A 53 12.83 -10.14 -10.99
CA ASP A 53 13.99 -9.61 -11.71
C ASP A 53 15.24 -9.60 -10.82
N LEU A 54 15.11 -9.10 -9.59
CA LEU A 54 16.21 -9.09 -8.62
C LEU A 54 16.65 -10.51 -8.25
N LYS A 55 15.71 -11.44 -8.04
CA LYS A 55 16.03 -12.85 -7.77
C LYS A 55 16.76 -13.51 -8.94
N ALA A 56 16.33 -13.27 -10.18
CA ALA A 56 16.98 -13.78 -11.38
C ALA A 56 18.41 -13.24 -11.55
N LYS A 57 18.66 -12.02 -11.06
CA LYS A 57 20.00 -11.41 -11.00
C LYS A 57 20.82 -11.83 -9.76
N GLY A 58 20.31 -12.73 -8.91
CA GLY A 58 21.00 -13.22 -7.72
C GLY A 58 21.06 -12.22 -6.55
N LEU A 59 20.16 -11.23 -6.53
CA LEU A 59 20.11 -10.16 -5.53
C LEU A 59 19.04 -10.38 -4.45
N ASP A 60 18.67 -11.63 -4.20
CA ASP A 60 17.71 -11.99 -3.17
C ASP A 60 18.35 -11.84 -1.77
N GLN A 61 18.21 -10.66 -1.19
CA GLN A 61 18.84 -10.31 0.10
C GLN A 61 17.84 -10.20 1.26
N GLU A 62 16.53 -10.18 0.99
CA GLU A 62 15.50 -10.36 2.01
C GLU A 62 14.90 -11.75 1.94
N SER A 63 14.42 -12.29 3.08
CA SER A 63 13.87 -13.64 3.13
C SER A 63 12.94 -13.92 1.94
N ASN A 64 13.09 -15.07 1.30
CA ASN A 64 12.37 -15.52 0.11
C ASN A 64 10.83 -15.40 0.22
N ARG A 65 10.28 -15.06 1.39
CA ARG A 65 8.86 -14.92 1.77
C ARG A 65 8.20 -13.56 1.48
N LYS A 66 8.94 -12.56 0.98
CA LYS A 66 8.41 -11.20 0.78
C LYS A 66 8.55 -10.72 -0.67
N ILE A 67 7.60 -9.89 -1.12
CA ILE A 67 7.67 -9.14 -2.38
C ILE A 67 7.57 -7.62 -2.13
N ASP A 68 8.28 -7.14 -1.12
CA ASP A 68 8.24 -5.73 -0.72
C ASP A 68 8.84 -4.82 -1.81
N ALA A 69 7.98 -4.09 -2.51
CA ALA A 69 8.41 -3.19 -3.57
C ALA A 69 9.34 -2.07 -3.08
N TYR A 70 9.20 -1.60 -1.83
CA TYR A 70 10.12 -0.59 -1.31
C TYR A 70 11.55 -1.10 -1.24
N TYR A 71 11.71 -2.31 -0.71
CA TYR A 71 13.00 -2.97 -0.64
C TYR A 71 13.57 -3.19 -2.06
N CYS A 72 12.74 -3.73 -2.97
CA CYS A 72 13.17 -3.98 -4.34
C CYS A 72 13.63 -2.70 -5.05
N PHE A 73 12.87 -1.60 -4.96
CA PHE A 73 13.28 -0.32 -5.53
C PHE A 73 14.58 0.19 -4.92
N LYS A 74 14.78 0.03 -3.61
CA LYS A 74 16.03 0.43 -2.96
C LYS A 74 17.22 -0.34 -3.54
N VAL A 75 17.11 -1.66 -3.68
CA VAL A 75 18.16 -2.49 -4.30
C VAL A 75 18.41 -2.07 -5.75
N MET A 76 17.37 -1.90 -6.56
CA MET A 76 17.51 -1.46 -7.96
C MET A 76 18.23 -0.11 -8.07
N ILE A 77 17.92 0.86 -7.20
CA ILE A 77 18.59 2.16 -7.15
C ILE A 77 20.07 2.00 -6.77
N ASP A 78 20.35 1.21 -5.73
CA ASP A 78 21.71 1.00 -5.23
C ASP A 78 22.58 0.30 -6.27
N GLU A 79 22.05 -0.71 -6.96
CA GLU A 79 22.75 -1.43 -8.03
C GLU A 79 22.96 -0.56 -9.28
N TYR A 80 21.95 0.22 -9.69
CA TYR A 80 22.11 1.17 -10.79
C TYR A 80 23.18 2.24 -10.50
N ASN A 81 23.25 2.74 -9.27
CA ASN A 81 24.28 3.71 -8.87
C ASN A 81 25.70 3.11 -8.90
N LYS A 82 25.84 1.80 -8.69
CA LYS A 82 27.14 1.09 -8.81
C LYS A 82 27.47 0.76 -10.26
N ASN A 83 26.47 0.38 -11.04
CA ASN A 83 26.62 -0.05 -12.42
C ASN A 83 25.44 0.48 -13.27
N PRO A 84 25.67 1.51 -14.11
CA PRO A 84 24.64 2.03 -15.01
C PRO A 84 24.10 1.00 -16.02
N ASN A 85 24.81 -0.11 -16.24
CA ASN A 85 24.36 -1.24 -17.08
C ASN A 85 23.63 -2.33 -16.28
N PHE A 86 23.12 -2.01 -15.09
CA PHE A 86 22.33 -2.94 -14.28
C PHE A 86 21.04 -3.40 -15.00
N PHE A 87 20.43 -2.50 -15.77
CA PHE A 87 19.32 -2.79 -16.66
C PHE A 87 19.82 -3.09 -18.07
N ASP A 88 19.09 -3.93 -18.79
CA ASP A 88 19.47 -4.39 -20.13
C ASP A 88 19.39 -3.26 -21.18
N HIS A 89 18.69 -2.16 -20.85
CA HIS A 89 18.58 -0.96 -21.67
C HIS A 89 18.95 0.27 -20.85
N TYR A 90 19.74 1.15 -21.45
CA TYR A 90 20.10 2.43 -20.83
C TYR A 90 18.98 3.46 -21.04
N ASP A 91 18.50 4.03 -19.95
CA ASP A 91 17.63 5.22 -19.94
C ASP A 91 18.29 6.28 -19.03
N PRO A 92 18.61 7.48 -19.54
CA PRO A 92 19.26 8.53 -18.74
C PRO A 92 18.44 8.96 -17.51
N ASP A 93 17.12 8.76 -17.54
CA ASP A 93 16.20 9.12 -16.46
C ASP A 93 15.94 7.96 -15.48
N THR A 94 16.61 6.81 -15.64
CA THR A 94 16.44 5.60 -14.80
C THR A 94 16.42 5.93 -13.31
N GLN A 95 17.36 6.75 -12.83
CA GLN A 95 17.42 7.08 -11.41
C GLN A 95 16.17 7.84 -10.92
N ASN A 96 15.65 8.75 -11.75
CA ASN A 96 14.45 9.51 -11.44
C ASN A 96 13.19 8.63 -11.53
N ILE A 97 13.12 7.76 -12.52
CA ILE A 97 12.06 6.75 -12.68
C ILE A 97 11.96 5.90 -11.41
N LEU A 98 13.07 5.32 -10.95
CA LEU A 98 13.08 4.45 -9.76
C LEU A 98 12.73 5.21 -8.47
N LYS A 99 13.24 6.43 -8.29
CA LYS A 99 12.92 7.26 -7.13
C LYS A 99 11.45 7.66 -7.10
N THR A 100 10.88 8.03 -8.25
CA THR A 100 9.45 8.37 -8.41
C THR A 100 8.58 7.15 -8.13
N ALA A 101 8.94 5.99 -8.66
CA ALA A 101 8.23 4.73 -8.43
C ALA A 101 8.21 4.33 -6.94
N MET A 102 9.36 4.46 -6.26
CA MET A 102 9.48 4.20 -4.83
C MET A 102 8.69 5.21 -3.99
N LEU A 103 8.69 6.49 -4.38
CA LEU A 103 7.88 7.53 -3.73
C LEU A 103 6.39 7.22 -3.88
N GLY A 104 5.93 6.82 -5.07
CA GLY A 104 4.56 6.43 -5.33
C GLY A 104 4.09 5.28 -4.44
N ARG A 105 4.90 4.22 -4.31
CA ARG A 105 4.62 3.12 -3.35
C ARG A 105 4.45 3.66 -1.94
N ASN A 106 5.36 4.53 -1.49
CA ASN A 106 5.27 5.08 -0.13
C ASN A 106 4.06 5.98 0.07
N ALA A 107 3.69 6.79 -0.93
CA ALA A 107 2.50 7.64 -0.88
C ALA A 107 1.22 6.80 -0.72
N VAL A 108 1.14 5.68 -1.43
CA VAL A 108 0.04 4.71 -1.32
C VAL A 108 0.04 4.04 0.07
N ILE A 109 1.16 3.45 0.49
CA ILE A 109 1.25 2.68 1.73
C ILE A 109 1.02 3.54 2.99
N HIS A 110 1.50 4.78 3.00
CA HIS A 110 1.38 5.68 4.15
C HIS A 110 0.25 6.72 4.00
N CYS A 111 -0.63 6.55 3.01
CA CYS A 111 -1.83 7.36 2.81
C CYS A 111 -1.54 8.88 2.77
N TYR A 112 -0.61 9.28 1.91
CA TYR A 112 -0.28 10.68 1.65
C TYR A 112 -1.26 11.28 0.64
N LEU A 113 -2.53 11.48 1.04
CA LEU A 113 -3.59 11.88 0.13
C LEU A 113 -3.29 13.14 -0.71
N PRO A 114 -2.74 14.24 -0.15
CA PRO A 114 -2.45 15.42 -0.97
C PRO A 114 -1.43 15.13 -2.07
N LEU A 115 -0.47 14.24 -1.79
CA LEU A 115 0.54 13.85 -2.75
C LEU A 115 -0.04 12.94 -3.85
N LEU A 116 -0.97 12.06 -3.49
CA LEU A 116 -1.67 11.21 -4.45
C LEU A 116 -2.53 12.03 -5.43
N LEU A 117 -3.16 13.11 -4.99
CA LEU A 117 -3.91 13.99 -5.90
C LEU A 117 -3.00 14.72 -6.91
N LEU A 118 -1.77 15.03 -6.51
CA LEU A 118 -0.85 15.80 -7.34
C LEU A 118 -0.01 14.93 -8.28
N GLU A 119 0.45 13.77 -7.82
CA GLU A 119 1.54 13.02 -8.45
C GLU A 119 1.16 11.59 -8.86
N SER A 120 -0.07 11.16 -8.62
CA SER A 120 -0.49 9.77 -8.88
C SER A 120 -0.28 9.31 -10.32
N GLU A 121 -0.49 10.20 -11.29
CA GLU A 121 -0.24 9.89 -12.69
C GLU A 121 1.25 9.63 -12.95
N ASN A 122 2.13 10.49 -12.43
CA ASN A 122 3.58 10.33 -12.53
C ASN A 122 4.06 9.03 -11.86
N TYR A 123 3.43 8.62 -10.76
CA TYR A 123 3.72 7.33 -10.12
C TYR A 123 3.39 6.16 -11.03
N LEU A 124 2.19 6.16 -11.63
CA LEU A 124 1.79 5.09 -12.53
C LEU A 124 2.65 5.04 -13.80
N LEU A 125 2.98 6.19 -14.39
CA LEU A 125 3.91 6.29 -15.52
C LEU A 125 5.30 5.77 -15.15
N SER A 126 5.81 6.10 -13.96
CA SER A 126 7.09 5.58 -13.49
C SER A 126 7.07 4.06 -13.31
N TRP A 127 5.96 3.47 -12.86
CA TRP A 127 5.77 2.02 -12.78
C TRP A 127 5.73 1.35 -14.15
N ILE A 128 5.07 1.97 -15.14
CA ILE A 128 5.12 1.53 -16.54
C ILE A 128 6.57 1.52 -17.05
N SER A 129 7.33 2.60 -16.81
CA SER A 129 8.73 2.69 -17.20
C SER A 129 9.59 1.65 -16.50
N VAL A 130 9.37 1.38 -15.21
CA VAL A 130 10.05 0.29 -14.49
C VAL A 130 9.80 -1.05 -15.16
N CYS A 131 8.56 -1.39 -15.51
CA CYS A 131 8.27 -2.63 -16.24
C CYS A 131 9.05 -2.73 -17.56
N ARG A 132 9.22 -1.61 -18.28
CA ARG A 132 10.04 -1.57 -19.50
C ARG A 132 11.54 -1.78 -19.20
N LEU A 133 12.07 -1.17 -18.14
CA LEU A 133 13.46 -1.32 -17.70
C LEU A 133 13.82 -2.77 -17.37
N ILE A 134 12.89 -3.53 -16.78
CA ILE A 134 13.07 -4.96 -16.44
C ILE A 134 12.55 -5.91 -17.53
N ASN A 135 12.38 -5.42 -18.77
CA ASN A 135 11.96 -6.20 -19.93
C ASN A 135 10.63 -6.96 -19.74
N GLN A 136 9.64 -6.30 -19.11
CA GLN A 136 8.28 -6.80 -18.92
C GLN A 136 7.25 -5.97 -19.72
N PRO A 137 7.29 -5.98 -21.06
CA PRO A 137 6.42 -5.13 -21.90
C PRO A 137 4.94 -5.44 -21.73
N LEU A 138 4.55 -6.70 -21.55
CA LEU A 138 3.16 -7.08 -21.33
C LEU A 138 2.59 -6.46 -20.05
N ALA A 139 3.38 -6.39 -18.98
CA ALA A 139 2.96 -5.76 -17.73
C ALA A 139 2.92 -4.22 -17.87
N ALA A 140 3.85 -3.64 -18.64
CA ALA A 140 3.82 -2.22 -18.97
C ALA A 140 2.53 -1.86 -19.73
N ASP A 141 2.10 -2.68 -20.68
CA ASP A 141 0.85 -2.47 -21.43
C ASP A 141 -0.39 -2.61 -20.54
N GLN A 142 -0.39 -3.55 -19.59
CA GLN A 142 -1.46 -3.68 -18.60
C GLN A 142 -1.57 -2.43 -17.72
N LEU A 143 -0.44 -1.95 -17.21
CA LEU A 143 -0.40 -0.71 -16.43
C LEU A 143 -0.77 0.51 -17.28
N GLN A 144 -0.45 0.52 -18.57
CA GLN A 144 -0.88 1.55 -19.51
C GLN A 144 -2.41 1.55 -19.67
N ARG A 145 -3.06 0.39 -19.67
CA ARG A 145 -4.53 0.30 -19.63
C ARG A 145 -5.11 0.82 -18.32
N VAL A 146 -4.50 0.49 -17.18
CA VAL A 146 -4.89 1.07 -15.88
C VAL A 146 -4.74 2.58 -15.90
N HIS A 147 -3.65 3.10 -16.47
CA HIS A 147 -3.43 4.54 -16.65
C HIS A 147 -4.52 5.17 -17.52
N GLN A 148 -4.85 4.57 -18.65
CA GLN A 148 -5.94 5.04 -19.51
C GLN A 148 -7.29 4.98 -18.80
N GLN A 149 -7.56 3.95 -17.99
CA GLN A 149 -8.81 3.85 -17.24
C GLN A 149 -8.93 4.94 -16.17
N ILE A 150 -7.84 5.24 -15.46
CA ILE A 150 -7.84 6.24 -14.39
C ILE A 150 -7.80 7.67 -14.96
N TYR A 151 -7.10 7.91 -16.08
CA TYR A 151 -6.76 9.24 -16.57
C TYR A 151 -7.22 9.59 -18.00
N ALA A 152 -7.64 8.64 -18.84
CA ALA A 152 -8.11 8.93 -20.19
C ALA A 152 -9.65 9.01 -20.26
N GLY A 153 -10.16 10.23 -20.50
CA GLY A 153 -11.51 10.42 -21.06
C GLY A 153 -12.69 10.52 -20.08
N ALA A 154 -12.48 10.77 -18.79
CA ALA A 154 -13.56 11.12 -17.86
C ALA A 154 -13.20 12.42 -17.09
N ASP A 155 -14.19 13.28 -16.86
CA ASP A 155 -14.04 14.49 -16.03
C ASP A 155 -13.59 14.20 -14.58
N PHE A 156 -13.53 12.92 -14.18
CA PHE A 156 -13.03 12.45 -12.88
C PHE A 156 -12.39 11.05 -13.03
N PRO A 157 -11.28 10.76 -12.31
CA PRO A 157 -10.81 9.38 -12.12
C PRO A 157 -11.93 8.48 -11.59
N LEU A 158 -12.05 7.27 -12.16
CA LEU A 158 -13.15 6.32 -11.97
C LEU A 158 -13.67 6.27 -10.51
N ARG A 159 -14.89 6.78 -10.31
CA ARG A 159 -15.61 6.81 -9.03
C ARG A 159 -16.18 5.45 -8.59
N ASN A 160 -16.13 4.41 -9.42
CA ASN A 160 -16.78 3.14 -9.14
C ASN A 160 -15.81 1.95 -9.20
N ARG A 161 -15.57 1.35 -8.03
CA ARG A 161 -14.87 0.06 -7.83
C ARG A 161 -15.57 -1.15 -8.44
N THR A 162 -16.83 -1.02 -8.88
CA THR A 162 -17.72 -2.17 -9.08
C THR A 162 -17.54 -2.91 -10.42
N ASP A 163 -16.85 -2.31 -11.40
CA ASP A 163 -16.69 -2.90 -12.74
C ASP A 163 -15.27 -3.38 -13.04
N SER A 164 -14.36 -3.30 -12.08
CA SER A 164 -12.99 -3.78 -12.27
C SER A 164 -12.94 -5.29 -12.04
N ASP A 165 -13.45 -6.04 -13.01
CA ASP A 165 -13.14 -7.47 -13.16
C ASP A 165 -11.68 -7.58 -13.63
N PHE A 166 -10.75 -7.18 -12.75
CA PHE A 166 -9.31 -7.33 -12.97
C PHE A 166 -8.98 -8.81 -12.79
N SER A 167 -9.23 -9.57 -13.85
CA SER A 167 -8.56 -10.83 -14.10
C SER A 167 -7.09 -10.69 -13.73
N LEU A 168 -6.59 -11.62 -12.93
CA LEU A 168 -5.18 -11.68 -12.55
C LEU A 168 -4.33 -11.62 -13.84
N PRO A 169 -3.20 -10.90 -13.83
CA PRO A 169 -2.36 -10.81 -15.03
C PRO A 169 -2.00 -12.21 -15.55
N ASN A 170 -2.09 -12.45 -16.85
CA ASN A 170 -1.78 -13.76 -17.48
C ASN A 170 -0.36 -14.31 -17.17
N PHE A 171 0.57 -13.49 -16.65
CA PHE A 171 1.88 -13.97 -16.24
C PHE A 171 1.88 -14.71 -14.91
N VAL A 172 0.78 -14.71 -14.15
CA VAL A 172 0.72 -15.47 -12.89
C VAL A 172 0.73 -16.99 -13.15
N ASP A 173 0.37 -17.40 -14.36
CA ASP A 173 0.48 -18.79 -14.83
C ASP A 173 1.82 -19.11 -15.51
N SER A 174 2.75 -18.14 -15.59
CA SER A 174 4.06 -18.37 -16.20
C SER A 174 4.98 -19.19 -15.28
N PRO A 175 5.73 -20.17 -15.82
CA PRO A 175 6.77 -20.91 -15.07
C PRO A 175 7.93 -20.04 -14.56
N PHE A 176 7.91 -18.73 -14.83
CA PHE A 176 8.96 -17.75 -14.52
C PHE A 176 8.73 -16.98 -13.21
N LEU A 177 7.61 -17.18 -12.49
CA LEU A 177 7.46 -16.58 -11.16
C LEU A 177 8.37 -17.31 -10.15
N LEU A 178 9.43 -16.63 -9.70
CA LEU A 178 10.19 -17.03 -8.51
C LEU A 178 9.36 -16.71 -7.26
N ARG A 179 8.34 -17.54 -7.07
CA ARG A 179 7.43 -17.53 -5.92
C ARG A 179 8.24 -17.69 -4.63
N PRO A 180 7.75 -17.14 -3.51
CA PRO A 180 8.21 -17.57 -2.21
C PRO A 180 8.27 -19.09 -2.09
N GLU A 181 9.40 -19.61 -1.58
CA GLU A 181 9.68 -21.05 -1.56
C GLU A 181 8.47 -21.88 -1.08
N ASN A 182 8.15 -22.91 -1.86
CA ASN A 182 7.05 -23.87 -1.66
C ASN A 182 5.62 -23.32 -1.79
N MET A 183 5.43 -22.05 -2.19
CA MET A 183 4.09 -21.52 -2.47
C MET A 183 3.56 -21.99 -3.82
N SER A 184 2.36 -22.57 -3.84
CA SER A 184 1.68 -22.95 -5.09
C SER A 184 1.26 -21.72 -5.90
N VAL A 185 0.96 -21.88 -7.20
CA VAL A 185 0.45 -20.75 -8.03
C VAL A 185 -0.85 -20.22 -7.45
N SER A 186 -1.75 -21.12 -7.06
CA SER A 186 -3.02 -20.79 -6.42
C SER A 186 -2.85 -20.06 -5.10
N ASP A 187 -1.91 -20.47 -4.25
CA ASP A 187 -1.64 -19.79 -2.98
C ASP A 187 -1.05 -18.40 -3.19
N PHE A 188 -0.18 -18.25 -4.19
CA PHE A 188 0.36 -16.96 -4.56
C PHE A 188 -0.74 -16.01 -5.04
N GLN A 189 -1.56 -16.45 -6.00
CA GLN A 189 -2.73 -15.69 -6.49
C GLN A 189 -3.66 -15.29 -5.35
N ARG A 190 -4.00 -16.24 -4.47
CA ARG A 190 -4.85 -16.02 -3.32
C ARG A 190 -4.26 -15.04 -2.33
N SER A 191 -2.95 -15.10 -2.07
CA SER A 191 -2.28 -14.17 -1.16
C SER A 191 -2.34 -12.72 -1.68
N LEU A 192 -2.24 -12.49 -3.00
CA LEU A 192 -2.38 -11.17 -3.60
C LEU A 192 -3.82 -10.65 -3.50
N GLN A 193 -4.82 -11.51 -3.73
CA GLN A 193 -6.24 -11.16 -3.56
C GLN A 193 -6.55 -10.78 -2.11
N ILE A 194 -6.06 -11.57 -1.15
CA ILE A 194 -6.14 -11.27 0.29
C ILE A 194 -5.49 -9.92 0.57
N GLN A 195 -4.30 -9.66 0.02
CA GLN A 195 -3.58 -8.40 0.23
C GLN A 195 -4.40 -7.19 -0.25
N VAL A 196 -4.97 -7.26 -1.45
CA VAL A 196 -5.83 -6.21 -2.02
C VAL A 196 -7.07 -5.99 -1.16
N LYS A 197 -7.77 -7.07 -0.76
CA LYS A 197 -8.99 -6.99 0.06
C LYS A 197 -8.72 -6.49 1.47
N MET A 198 -7.61 -6.89 2.07
CA MET A 198 -7.17 -6.32 3.34
C MET A 198 -6.82 -4.84 3.21
N PHE A 199 -6.18 -4.41 2.12
CA PHE A 199 -5.91 -2.99 1.90
C PHE A 199 -7.19 -2.18 1.69
N GLU A 200 -8.20 -2.76 1.04
CA GLU A 200 -9.55 -2.20 0.97
C GLU A 200 -10.11 -1.94 2.39
N ALA A 201 -10.08 -2.94 3.28
CA ALA A 201 -10.51 -2.78 4.66
C ALA A 201 -9.69 -1.70 5.41
N GLU A 202 -8.38 -1.66 5.18
CA GLU A 202 -7.49 -0.67 5.77
C GLU A 202 -7.84 0.76 5.33
N SER A 203 -8.03 0.94 4.02
CA SER A 203 -8.18 2.24 3.38
C SER A 203 -9.54 2.89 3.60
N GLU A 204 -10.62 2.11 3.57
CA GLU A 204 -11.98 2.66 3.69
C GLU A 204 -12.48 2.71 5.12
N PHE A 205 -12.01 1.79 5.96
CA PHE A 205 -12.61 1.59 7.27
C PHE A 205 -11.62 1.79 8.40
N PHE A 206 -10.55 1.01 8.43
CA PHE A 206 -9.68 0.97 9.60
C PHE A 206 -8.91 2.28 9.80
N GLY A 207 -8.18 2.77 8.79
CA GLY A 207 -7.46 4.05 8.85
C GLY A 207 -8.37 5.25 9.18
N PRO A 208 -9.52 5.41 8.50
CA PRO A 208 -10.51 6.43 8.83
C PRO A 208 -11.06 6.32 10.25
N ALA A 209 -11.33 5.12 10.76
CA ALA A 209 -11.81 4.91 12.13
C ALA A 209 -10.76 5.36 13.17
N LEU A 210 -9.50 4.99 12.97
CA LEU A 210 -8.38 5.42 13.81
C LEU A 210 -8.25 6.95 13.83
N ARG A 211 -8.27 7.61 12.65
CA ARG A 211 -8.23 9.07 12.56
C ARG A 211 -9.40 9.68 13.33
N ALA A 212 -10.63 9.22 13.07
CA ALA A 212 -11.85 9.75 13.66
C ALA A 212 -11.88 9.63 15.20
N PHE A 213 -11.20 8.64 15.78
CA PHE A 213 -11.00 8.58 17.22
C PHE A 213 -9.91 9.56 17.67
N LEU A 214 -8.74 9.52 17.04
CA LEU A 214 -7.56 10.29 17.43
C LEU A 214 -7.75 11.81 17.36
N VAL A 215 -8.50 12.33 16.39
CA VAL A 215 -8.80 13.78 16.33
C VAL A 215 -9.56 14.30 17.55
N ASN A 216 -10.30 13.42 18.24
CA ASN A 216 -11.07 13.77 19.44
C ASN A 216 -10.29 13.57 20.74
N GLN A 217 -9.04 13.11 20.68
CA GLN A 217 -8.17 12.94 21.85
C GLN A 217 -7.43 14.25 22.18
N PRO A 218 -6.94 14.43 23.43
CA PRO A 218 -6.06 15.55 23.77
C PRO A 218 -4.86 15.65 22.83
N GLY A 219 -4.65 16.81 22.21
CA GLY A 219 -3.59 17.01 21.19
C GLY A 219 -3.91 16.41 19.82
N GLY A 220 -5.12 15.91 19.60
CA GLY A 220 -5.59 15.26 18.37
C GLY A 220 -5.65 16.15 17.13
N ASN A 221 -5.55 17.47 17.30
CA ASN A 221 -5.55 18.45 16.20
C ASN A 221 -4.47 18.16 15.14
N LYS A 222 -3.37 17.49 15.49
CA LYS A 222 -2.32 17.09 14.54
C LYS A 222 -2.78 16.03 13.51
N TYR A 223 -3.92 15.38 13.73
CA TYR A 223 -4.47 14.32 12.87
C TYR A 223 -5.63 14.80 11.97
N ILE A 224 -6.02 16.08 12.05
CA ILE A 224 -7.14 16.63 11.25
C ILE A 224 -6.79 16.78 9.76
N HIS A 225 -5.50 16.67 9.44
CA HIS A 225 -4.98 16.85 8.10
C HIS A 225 -5.11 15.56 7.28
N SER A 226 -4.92 15.66 5.98
CA SER A 226 -5.26 14.58 5.04
C SER A 226 -4.19 13.50 4.91
N VAL A 227 -3.30 13.37 5.91
CA VAL A 227 -2.36 12.24 6.03
C VAL A 227 -2.96 11.22 6.99
N MET A 228 -3.35 10.04 6.48
CA MET A 228 -3.98 8.95 7.25
C MET A 228 -3.06 7.73 7.40
N ASP A 229 -1.88 7.92 7.99
CA ASP A 229 -0.94 6.82 8.19
C ASP A 229 -1.34 5.96 9.40
N SER A 230 -2.08 4.88 9.14
CA SER A 230 -2.59 3.95 10.15
C SER A 230 -1.49 3.35 11.03
N GLN A 231 -0.27 3.19 10.52
CA GLN A 231 0.87 2.75 11.32
C GLN A 231 1.20 3.75 12.43
N SER A 232 1.35 5.03 12.05
CA SER A 232 1.65 6.11 13.00
C SER A 232 0.51 6.26 14.03
N TYR A 233 -0.74 6.07 13.60
CA TYR A 233 -1.90 6.12 14.50
C TYR A 233 -1.89 4.98 15.51
N LEU A 234 -1.52 3.76 15.10
CA LEU A 234 -1.41 2.63 16.01
C LEU A 234 -0.25 2.82 17.01
N ASP A 235 0.88 3.35 16.56
CA ASP A 235 2.00 3.69 17.45
C ASP A 235 1.57 4.70 18.54
N ASP A 236 0.84 5.74 18.14
CA ASP A 236 0.31 6.75 19.06
C ASP A 236 -0.73 6.14 20.03
N LEU A 237 -1.64 5.29 19.55
CA LEU A 237 -2.63 4.61 20.40
C LEU A 237 -2.00 3.63 21.40
N ILE A 238 -1.00 2.87 20.97
CA ILE A 238 -0.24 1.97 21.86
C ILE A 238 0.43 2.80 22.96
N THR A 239 1.07 3.91 22.59
CA THR A 239 1.72 4.82 23.53
C THR A 239 0.71 5.41 24.52
N LEU A 240 -0.48 5.80 24.05
CA LEU A 240 -1.57 6.28 24.91
C LEU A 240 -2.03 5.18 25.87
N GLY A 241 -2.24 3.95 25.40
CA GLY A 241 -2.71 2.82 26.23
C GLY A 241 -1.72 2.35 27.27
N GLU A 242 -0.43 2.40 26.96
CA GLU A 242 0.61 2.09 27.94
C GLU A 242 0.67 3.16 29.05
N ASN A 243 0.49 4.43 28.69
CA ASN A 243 0.67 5.57 29.61
C ASN A 243 -0.60 6.01 30.36
N ASP A 244 -1.81 5.77 29.86
CA ASP A 244 -3.06 6.25 30.49
C ASP A 244 -3.59 5.25 31.54
N PRO A 245 -3.52 5.54 32.85
CA PRO A 245 -4.01 4.64 33.91
C PRO A 245 -5.53 4.42 33.88
N SER A 246 -6.29 5.26 33.20
CA SER A 246 -7.75 5.17 33.10
C SER A 246 -8.26 4.26 31.98
N TRP A 247 -7.38 3.80 31.07
CA TRP A 247 -7.75 2.85 30.03
C TRP A 247 -8.03 1.47 30.67
N PRO A 248 -9.30 1.02 30.70
CA PRO A 248 -9.65 -0.28 31.27
C PRO A 248 -8.91 -1.36 30.48
N THR A 249 -8.41 -2.41 31.13
CA THR A 249 -7.75 -3.56 30.45
C THR A 249 -6.46 -3.30 29.64
N LYS A 250 -5.58 -2.40 30.12
CA LYS A 250 -4.25 -2.11 29.54
C LYS A 250 -3.56 -3.26 28.80
N GLN A 251 -3.39 -4.43 29.42
CA GLN A 251 -2.64 -5.53 28.79
C GLN A 251 -3.36 -6.17 27.60
N ARG A 252 -4.68 -6.38 27.68
CA ARG A 252 -5.45 -7.03 26.60
C ARG A 252 -5.58 -6.09 25.41
N ASP A 253 -5.84 -4.81 25.67
CA ASP A 253 -6.11 -3.82 24.63
C ASP A 253 -4.82 -3.39 23.92
N VAL A 254 -3.71 -3.26 24.65
CA VAL A 254 -2.38 -3.05 24.04
C VAL A 254 -1.96 -4.25 23.19
N LYS A 255 -2.25 -5.48 23.61
CA LYS A 255 -1.98 -6.68 22.80
C LYS A 255 -2.79 -6.67 21.50
N LEU A 256 -4.05 -6.26 21.56
CA LEU A 256 -4.92 -6.12 20.39
C LEU A 256 -4.37 -5.06 19.41
N LEU A 257 -4.00 -3.88 19.91
CA LEU A 257 -3.37 -2.82 19.11
C LEU A 257 -2.05 -3.27 18.47
N LYS A 258 -1.18 -3.97 19.21
CA LYS A 258 0.08 -4.53 18.68
C LYS A 258 -0.16 -5.59 17.60
N THR A 259 -1.23 -6.38 17.73
CA THR A 259 -1.63 -7.35 16.71
C THR A 259 -2.12 -6.64 15.44
N ALA A 260 -2.95 -5.61 15.58
CA ALA A 260 -3.41 -4.77 14.47
C ALA A 260 -2.25 -4.06 13.74
N GLN A 261 -1.27 -3.57 14.50
CA GLN A 261 -0.04 -2.98 13.96
C GLN A 261 0.80 -4.00 13.20
N PHE A 262 0.98 -5.19 13.78
CA PHE A 262 1.67 -6.29 13.12
C PHE A 262 0.99 -6.65 11.80
N ALA A 263 -0.34 -6.79 11.79
CA ALA A 263 -1.14 -7.04 10.60
C ALA A 263 -0.90 -5.98 9.50
N ARG A 264 -0.94 -4.69 9.85
CA ARG A 264 -0.67 -3.60 8.91
C ARG A 264 0.73 -3.71 8.32
N ASN A 265 1.73 -4.02 9.14
CA ASN A 265 3.10 -4.20 8.67
C ASN A 265 3.21 -5.37 7.68
N LYS A 266 2.59 -6.52 7.97
CA LYS A 266 2.56 -7.67 7.04
C LYS A 266 1.89 -7.33 5.71
N LEU A 267 0.77 -6.59 5.76
CA LEU A 267 0.07 -6.09 4.58
C LEU A 267 0.97 -5.18 3.73
N CYS A 268 1.58 -4.18 4.36
CA CYS A 268 2.30 -3.11 3.65
C CYS A 268 3.68 -3.54 3.14
N HIS A 269 4.30 -4.54 3.77
CA HIS A 269 5.57 -5.14 3.34
C HIS A 269 5.38 -6.41 2.50
N ALA A 270 4.14 -6.70 2.07
CA ALA A 270 3.81 -7.83 1.20
C ALA A 270 4.38 -9.18 1.68
N GLU A 271 4.18 -9.48 2.96
CA GLU A 271 4.58 -10.75 3.55
C GLU A 271 3.50 -11.81 3.26
N LEU A 272 3.62 -12.46 2.09
CA LEU A 272 2.53 -13.25 1.50
C LEU A 272 2.12 -14.46 2.33
N VAL A 273 3.08 -15.19 2.93
CA VAL A 273 2.78 -16.38 3.74
C VAL A 273 1.97 -16.01 5.00
N PRO A 274 2.39 -15.03 5.84
CA PRO A 274 1.56 -14.55 6.94
C PRO A 274 0.17 -14.05 6.52
N LEU A 275 0.05 -13.36 5.37
CA LEU A 275 -1.25 -12.91 4.89
C LEU A 275 -2.14 -14.10 4.54
N LEU A 276 -1.62 -15.08 3.81
CA LEU A 276 -2.37 -16.29 3.46
C LEU A 276 -2.86 -17.03 4.72
N GLU A 277 -1.97 -17.25 5.69
CA GLU A 277 -2.26 -18.06 6.89
C GLU A 277 -3.08 -17.33 7.96
N ARG A 278 -2.92 -16.01 8.09
CA ARG A 278 -3.41 -15.25 9.27
C ARG A 278 -4.30 -14.05 8.93
N HIS A 279 -4.72 -13.85 7.69
CA HIS A 279 -5.63 -12.75 7.32
C HIS A 279 -6.89 -12.71 8.18
N ASP A 280 -7.44 -13.86 8.58
CA ASP A 280 -8.61 -13.93 9.45
C ASP A 280 -8.37 -13.26 10.81
N GLU A 281 -7.26 -13.62 11.46
CA GLU A 281 -6.82 -13.05 12.74
C GLU A 281 -6.53 -11.55 12.58
N PHE A 282 -5.91 -11.17 11.47
CA PHE A 282 -5.58 -9.77 11.18
C PHE A 282 -6.82 -8.90 11.05
N LEU A 283 -7.83 -9.31 10.26
CA LEU A 283 -9.08 -8.57 10.11
C LEU A 283 -9.89 -8.54 11.41
N LEU A 284 -9.89 -9.64 12.19
CA LEU A 284 -10.48 -9.63 13.54
C LEU A 284 -9.78 -8.64 14.47
N SER A 285 -8.45 -8.51 14.37
CA SER A 285 -7.72 -7.55 15.19
C SER A 285 -8.09 -6.10 14.85
N TRP A 286 -8.27 -5.78 13.56
CA TRP A 286 -8.72 -4.44 13.14
C TRP A 286 -10.15 -4.15 13.54
N SER A 287 -11.06 -5.11 13.36
CA SER A 287 -12.44 -5.01 13.87
C SER A 287 -12.46 -4.76 15.38
N GLY A 288 -11.70 -5.55 16.14
CA GLY A 288 -11.65 -5.40 17.60
C GLY A 288 -11.06 -4.06 18.04
N VAL A 289 -10.07 -3.52 17.32
CA VAL A 289 -9.57 -2.15 17.57
C VAL A 289 -10.66 -1.12 17.28
N CYS A 290 -11.42 -1.27 16.19
CA CYS A 290 -12.56 -0.39 15.90
C CYS A 290 -13.61 -0.43 17.01
N ASP A 291 -13.97 -1.61 17.54
CA ASP A 291 -14.88 -1.75 18.67
C ASP A 291 -14.32 -1.08 19.94
N LEU A 292 -13.04 -1.30 20.24
CA LEU A 292 -12.34 -0.72 21.38
C LEU A 292 -12.39 0.82 21.39
N ILE A 293 -12.31 1.45 20.22
CA ILE A 293 -12.36 2.91 20.07
C ILE A 293 -13.78 3.46 19.80
N GLY A 294 -14.82 2.62 19.97
CA GLY A 294 -16.22 3.00 19.81
C GLY A 294 -16.64 3.27 18.36
N LYS A 295 -16.04 2.58 17.40
CA LYS A 295 -16.29 2.70 15.95
C LYS A 295 -16.92 1.41 15.40
N GLU A 296 -17.99 0.94 16.04
CA GLU A 296 -18.67 -0.34 15.75
C GLU A 296 -19.14 -0.48 14.30
N GLU A 297 -19.60 0.61 13.65
CA GLU A 297 -20.02 0.56 12.25
C GLU A 297 -18.85 0.23 11.31
N PHE A 298 -17.65 0.74 11.60
CA PHE A 298 -16.44 0.39 10.86
C PHE A 298 -16.00 -1.05 11.13
N ALA A 299 -16.15 -1.52 12.36
CA ALA A 299 -15.86 -2.91 12.73
C ALA A 299 -16.74 -3.89 11.92
N LYS A 300 -18.05 -3.61 11.82
CA LYS A 300 -18.99 -4.40 11.00
C LYS A 300 -18.54 -4.47 9.53
N LYS A 301 -18.13 -3.36 8.93
CA LYS A 301 -17.63 -3.32 7.54
C LYS A 301 -16.35 -4.14 7.33
N ILE A 302 -15.44 -4.12 8.30
CA ILE A 302 -14.23 -4.97 8.25
C ILE A 302 -14.62 -6.46 8.33
N LEU A 303 -15.62 -6.80 9.13
CA LEU A 303 -16.13 -8.18 9.22
C LEU A 303 -16.87 -8.63 7.95
N GLU A 304 -17.54 -7.72 7.23
CA GLU A 304 -18.12 -8.01 5.90
C GLU A 304 -17.00 -8.46 4.93
N ILE A 305 -15.92 -7.68 4.78
CA ILE A 305 -14.77 -8.05 3.94
C ILE A 305 -14.13 -9.37 4.36
N ARG A 306 -14.01 -9.59 5.67
CA ARG A 306 -13.51 -10.86 6.21
C ARG A 306 -14.39 -12.03 5.78
N ASN A 307 -15.71 -11.89 5.84
CA ASN A 307 -16.63 -12.95 5.43
C ASN A 307 -16.57 -13.21 3.92
N ASP A 308 -16.40 -12.16 3.11
CA ASP A 308 -16.19 -12.29 1.67
C ASP A 308 -14.88 -13.05 1.35
N LEU A 309 -13.80 -12.77 2.09
CA LEU A 309 -12.55 -13.53 1.94
C LEU A 309 -12.70 -15.01 2.35
N LYS A 310 -13.55 -15.31 3.33
CA LYS A 310 -13.85 -16.70 3.71
C LYS A 310 -14.66 -17.42 2.65
N SER A 311 -15.62 -16.77 2.00
CA SER A 311 -16.41 -17.40 0.94
C SER A 311 -15.59 -17.66 -0.32
N LEU A 312 -14.54 -16.87 -0.58
CA LEU A 312 -13.53 -17.14 -1.63
C LEU A 312 -12.62 -18.35 -1.30
N SER A 313 -12.70 -18.88 -0.08
CA SER A 313 -11.85 -19.97 0.42
C SER A 313 -12.50 -21.36 0.34
N THR A 314 -13.77 -21.42 -0.07
CA THR A 314 -14.61 -22.63 -0.23
C THR A 314 -14.93 -22.86 -1.69
#